data_AF-A0A917A475-F1
#
_entry.id   AF-A0A917A475-F1
#
_cell.length_a   1.000
_cell.length_b   1.000
_cell.length_c   1.000
_cell.angle_alpha   90.00
_cell.angle_beta   90.00
_cell.angle_gamma   90.00
#
_symmetry.space_group_name_H-M   'P 1'
#
loop_
_entity.id
_entity.type
_entity.pdbx_description
1 polymer ?
#
loop_
_entity_poly.entity_id
_entity_poly.type
_entity_poly.pdbx_seq_one_letter_code
_entity_poly.pdbx_strand_id
1 'polypeptide(L)'
;MKVKKALVDERVIGLEHQIMAEIGTILLVLLPVSALIKSAILHQPFERYSFESIAGLVALIYAIIRYVMKGLDMTRGTNVWLSGLGMALLTTVICSWNNYQTYGSHYHGLMDGHFWAVVLILFISSSLLVFVLYGALHLLSRYSQKKLLAQLDKDD
;
A
#
# COMPACT_ATOMS: atom_id res chain seq x y z
N MET A 1 -3.14 -38.52 -34.83
CA MET A 1 -2.24 -38.57 -33.67
C MET A 1 -2.88 -37.76 -32.53
N LYS A 2 -3.46 -38.40 -31.51
CA LYS A 2 -4.07 -37.68 -30.38
C LYS A 2 -2.95 -37.17 -29.48
N VAL A 3 -2.79 -35.86 -29.38
CA VAL A 3 -1.84 -35.22 -28.45
C VAL A 3 -2.25 -35.62 -27.03
N LYS A 4 -1.42 -36.40 -26.34
CA LYS A 4 -1.58 -36.64 -24.90
C LYS A 4 -1.45 -35.29 -24.20
N LYS A 5 -2.51 -34.81 -23.54
CA LYS A 5 -2.39 -33.70 -22.59
C LYS A 5 -1.34 -34.12 -21.56
N ALA A 6 -0.22 -33.38 -21.51
CA ALA A 6 0.72 -33.52 -20.42
C ALA A 6 -0.04 -33.18 -19.13
N LEU A 7 -0.14 -34.15 -18.24
CA LEU A 7 -0.73 -33.98 -16.92
C LEU A 7 0.26 -33.12 -16.13
N VAL A 8 0.08 -31.80 -16.19
CA VAL A 8 0.90 -30.87 -15.42
C VAL A 8 0.49 -31.04 -13.96
N ASP A 9 1.46 -31.38 -13.12
CA ASP A 9 1.23 -31.57 -11.68
C ASP A 9 0.75 -30.26 -11.06
N GLU A 10 -0.34 -30.32 -10.29
CA GLU A 10 -0.89 -29.18 -9.55
C GLU A 10 0.15 -28.56 -8.61
N ARG A 11 1.12 -29.35 -8.13
CA ARG A 11 2.25 -28.87 -7.31
C ARG A 11 3.15 -27.89 -8.06
N VAL A 12 3.40 -28.14 -9.35
CA VAL A 12 4.23 -27.27 -10.18
C VAL A 12 3.52 -25.94 -10.43
N ILE A 13 2.22 -26.00 -10.73
CA ILE A 13 1.37 -24.81 -10.91
C ILE A 13 1.30 -24.00 -9.61
N GLY A 14 1.19 -24.66 -8.46
CA GLY A 14 1.19 -24.03 -7.15
C GLY A 14 2.49 -23.25 -6.86
N LEU A 15 3.64 -23.87 -7.15
CA LEU A 15 4.96 -23.22 -7.01
C LEU A 15 5.10 -22.02 -7.95
N GLU A 16 4.66 -22.13 -9.20
CA GLU A 16 4.70 -21.02 -10.16
C GLU A 16 3.87 -19.82 -9.67
N HIS A 17 2.65 -20.06 -9.19
CA HIS A 17 1.82 -19.01 -8.62
C HIS A 17 2.45 -18.36 -7.37
N GLN A 18 3.11 -19.15 -6.53
CA GLN A 18 3.81 -18.63 -5.35
C GLN A 18 4.96 -17.71 -5.76
N ILE A 19 5.82 -18.14 -6.69
CA ILE A 19 6.94 -17.33 -7.20
C ILE A 19 6.43 -16.02 -7.79
N MET A 20 5.36 -16.05 -8.59
CA MET A 20 4.76 -14.85 -9.16
C MET A 20 4.18 -13.91 -8.08
N ALA A 21 3.62 -14.46 -7.01
CA ALA A 21 3.14 -13.66 -5.87
C ALA A 21 4.30 -13.00 -5.11
N GLU A 22 5.42 -13.71 -4.93
CA GLU A 22 6.63 -13.17 -4.30
C GLU A 22 7.23 -12.03 -5.15
N ILE A 23 7.37 -12.24 -6.46
CA ILE A 23 7.83 -11.19 -7.41
C ILE A 23 6.89 -9.98 -7.36
N GLY A 24 5.57 -10.20 -7.39
CA GLY A 24 4.58 -9.13 -7.30
C GLY A 24 4.71 -8.34 -5.99
N THR A 25 4.94 -9.02 -4.87
CA THR A 25 5.14 -8.39 -3.56
C THR A 25 6.43 -7.58 -3.52
N ILE A 26 7.53 -8.12 -4.05
CA ILE A 26 8.81 -7.42 -4.17
C ILE A 26 8.65 -6.14 -5.00
N LEU A 27 7.98 -6.21 -6.16
CA LEU A 27 7.75 -5.05 -7.01
C LEU A 27 6.86 -3.99 -6.33
N LEU A 28 5.83 -4.42 -5.59
CA LEU A 28 4.95 -3.52 -4.85
C LEU A 28 5.70 -2.72 -3.77
N VAL A 29 6.78 -3.27 -3.23
CA VAL A 29 7.65 -2.58 -2.25
C VAL A 29 8.76 -1.78 -2.95
N LEU A 30 9.40 -2.37 -3.96
CA LEU A 30 10.59 -1.81 -4.60
C LEU A 30 10.27 -0.51 -5.37
N LEU A 31 9.12 -0.44 -6.05
CA LEU A 31 8.72 0.74 -6.81
C LEU A 31 8.53 1.99 -5.92
N PRO A 32 7.73 1.94 -4.83
CA PRO A 32 7.66 3.05 -3.86
C PRO A 32 9.01 3.41 -3.25
N VAL A 33 9.82 2.41 -2.86
CA VAL A 33 11.15 2.67 -2.26
C VAL A 33 12.06 3.39 -3.25
N SER A 34 12.08 2.99 -4.52
CA SER A 34 12.83 3.67 -5.58
C SER A 34 12.37 5.12 -5.74
N ALA A 35 11.06 5.36 -5.81
CA ALA A 35 10.50 6.70 -5.92
C ALA A 35 10.85 7.58 -4.71
N LEU A 36 10.83 7.02 -3.49
CA LEU A 36 11.22 7.71 -2.26
C LEU A 36 12.71 8.08 -2.26
N ILE A 37 13.60 7.18 -2.68
CA ILE A 37 15.03 7.49 -2.77
C ILE A 37 15.27 8.61 -3.80
N LYS A 38 14.66 8.52 -4.98
CA LYS A 38 14.80 9.54 -6.03
C LYS A 38 14.29 10.91 -5.61
N SER A 39 13.17 10.96 -4.89
CA SER A 39 12.58 12.21 -4.42
C SER A 39 13.31 12.77 -3.19
N ALA A 40 13.48 11.98 -2.13
CA ALA A 40 13.92 12.47 -0.83
C ALA A 40 15.45 12.53 -0.66
N ILE A 41 16.20 11.63 -1.30
CA ILE A 41 17.67 11.55 -1.17
C ILE A 41 18.37 12.19 -2.36
N LEU A 42 17.91 11.89 -3.58
CA LEU A 42 18.55 12.38 -4.81
C LEU A 42 18.00 13.73 -5.30
N HIS A 43 16.96 14.26 -4.65
CA HIS A 43 16.31 15.53 -5.00
C HIS A 43 15.96 15.66 -6.50
N GLN A 44 15.57 14.56 -7.14
CA GLN A 44 15.23 14.55 -8.55
C GLN A 44 13.83 15.16 -8.80
N PRO A 45 13.58 15.78 -9.97
CA PRO A 45 12.24 16.23 -10.34
C PRO A 45 11.29 15.05 -10.55
N PHE A 46 9.98 15.30 -10.36
CA PHE A 46 8.92 14.28 -10.44
C PHE A 46 8.95 13.47 -11.73
N GLU A 47 9.28 14.10 -12.85
CA GLU A 47 9.39 13.45 -14.16
C GLU A 47 10.27 12.18 -14.13
N ARG A 48 11.36 12.19 -13.35
CA ARG A 48 12.34 11.10 -13.27
C ARG A 48 11.92 9.90 -12.41
N TYR A 49 10.87 10.04 -11.61
CA TYR A 49 10.31 8.97 -10.78
C TYR A 49 8.78 8.82 -10.92
N SER A 50 8.20 9.53 -11.88
CA SER A 50 6.76 9.54 -12.17
C SER A 50 6.27 8.14 -12.56
N PHE A 51 7.05 7.42 -13.37
CA PHE A 51 6.73 6.07 -13.80
C PHE A 51 6.64 5.10 -12.61
N GLU A 52 7.63 5.08 -11.71
CA GLU A 52 7.61 4.21 -10.53
C GLU A 52 6.41 4.49 -9.63
N SER A 53 6.08 5.78 -9.48
CA SER A 53 4.94 6.21 -8.68
C SER A 53 3.62 5.73 -9.28
N ILE A 54 3.43 5.93 -10.59
CA ILE A 54 2.21 5.52 -11.30
C ILE A 54 2.11 3.99 -11.38
N ALA A 55 3.19 3.31 -11.74
CA ALA A 55 3.24 1.85 -11.85
C ALA A 55 2.97 1.19 -10.49
N GLY A 56 3.58 1.69 -9.41
CA GLY A 56 3.31 1.24 -8.05
C GLY A 56 1.86 1.45 -7.63
N LEU A 57 1.28 2.61 -7.96
CA LEU A 57 -0.12 2.90 -7.67
C LEU A 57 -1.09 1.97 -8.42
N VAL A 58 -0.84 1.75 -9.72
CA VAL A 58 -1.65 0.83 -10.54
C VAL A 58 -1.55 -0.60 -10.01
N ALA A 59 -0.35 -1.06 -9.66
CA ALA A 59 -0.15 -2.38 -9.07
C ALA A 59 -0.89 -2.54 -7.74
N LEU A 60 -0.85 -1.51 -6.88
CA LEU A 60 -1.57 -1.50 -5.61
C LEU A 60 -3.09 -1.57 -5.80
N ILE A 61 -3.64 -0.76 -6.70
CA ILE A 61 -5.08 -0.76 -7.02
C ILE A 61 -5.50 -2.13 -7.57
N TYR A 62 -4.71 -2.68 -8.49
CA TYR A 62 -4.98 -4.01 -9.04
C TYR A 62 -4.97 -5.10 -7.97
N ALA A 63 -4.01 -5.06 -7.03
CA ALA A 63 -3.97 -5.97 -5.90
C ALA A 63 -5.24 -5.85 -5.05
N ILE A 64 -5.64 -4.63 -4.68
CA ILE A 64 -6.89 -4.38 -3.92
C ILE A 64 -8.09 -4.98 -4.64
N ILE A 65 -8.28 -4.68 -5.93
CA ILE A 65 -9.39 -5.23 -6.72
C ILE A 65 -9.39 -6.76 -6.70
N ARG A 66 -8.23 -7.40 -6.86
CA ARG A 66 -8.12 -8.87 -6.86
C ARG A 66 -8.44 -9.50 -5.50
N TYR A 67 -8.02 -8.90 -4.40
CA TYR A 67 -8.38 -9.35 -3.05
C TYR A 67 -9.89 -9.27 -2.83
N VAL A 68 -10.47 -8.14 -3.22
CA VAL A 68 -11.91 -7.86 -3.14
C VAL A 68 -12.69 -8.87 -3.97
N MET A 69 -12.32 -9.12 -5.22
CA MET A 69 -12.99 -10.13 -6.06
C MET A 69 -12.96 -11.53 -5.46
N LYS A 70 -11.89 -11.88 -4.72
CA LYS A 70 -11.76 -13.18 -4.04
C LYS A 70 -12.38 -13.19 -2.63
N GLY A 71 -12.93 -12.08 -2.15
CA GLY A 71 -13.47 -11.94 -0.79
C GLY A 71 -12.42 -12.16 0.32
N LEU A 72 -11.15 -12.02 -0.02
CA LEU A 72 -10.06 -12.19 0.93
C LEU A 72 -9.96 -10.94 1.79
N ASP A 73 -9.89 -11.15 3.11
CA ASP A 73 -9.65 -10.05 4.05
C ASP A 73 -8.17 -9.64 4.00
N MET A 74 -7.92 -8.44 3.48
CA MET A 74 -6.58 -7.85 3.36
C MET A 74 -5.96 -7.52 4.72
N THR A 75 -6.74 -7.48 5.80
CA THR A 75 -6.29 -7.15 7.15
C THR A 75 -5.99 -8.38 8.01
N ARG A 76 -6.27 -9.58 7.49
CA ARG A 76 -6.14 -10.84 8.24
C ARG A 76 -4.68 -11.10 8.62
N GLY A 77 -4.43 -11.28 9.92
CA GLY A 77 -3.10 -11.56 10.47
C GLY A 77 -2.22 -10.34 10.71
N THR A 78 -2.69 -9.13 10.37
CA THR A 78 -1.97 -7.88 10.65
C THR A 78 -2.65 -7.16 11.81
N ASN A 79 -1.88 -6.70 12.80
CA ASN A 79 -2.43 -5.81 13.82
C ASN A 79 -2.67 -4.42 13.20
N VAL A 80 -3.91 -4.18 12.76
CA VAL A 80 -4.34 -2.97 12.04
C VAL A 80 -3.98 -1.69 12.81
N TRP A 81 -4.05 -1.72 14.13
CA TRP A 81 -3.68 -0.56 14.97
C TRP A 81 -2.18 -0.28 14.89
N LEU A 82 -1.35 -1.31 15.03
CA LEU A 82 0.11 -1.15 15.00
C LEU A 82 0.60 -0.78 13.59
N SER A 83 0.05 -1.42 12.56
CA SER A 83 0.40 -1.10 11.17
C SER A 83 -0.08 0.30 10.78
N GLY A 84 -1.28 0.69 11.22
CA GLY A 84 -1.81 2.03 11.01
C GLY A 84 -0.99 3.11 11.70
N LEU A 85 -0.61 2.89 12.96
CA LEU A 85 0.27 3.80 13.70
C LEU A 85 1.64 3.93 13.02
N GLY A 86 2.24 2.81 12.61
CA GLY A 86 3.51 2.81 11.88
C GLY A 86 3.45 3.60 10.58
N MET A 87 2.38 3.42 9.80
CA MET A 87 2.17 4.17 8.55
C MET A 87 1.94 5.66 8.80
N ALA A 88 1.17 6.02 9.83
CA ALA A 88 0.94 7.42 10.19
C ALA A 88 2.23 8.10 10.63
N LEU A 89 3.06 7.45 11.46
CA LEU A 89 4.36 7.96 11.88
C LEU A 89 5.30 8.15 10.68
N LEU A 90 5.41 7.13 9.81
CA LEU A 90 6.28 7.20 8.63
C LEU A 90 5.87 8.34 7.69
N THR A 91 4.56 8.48 7.43
CA THR A 91 4.00 9.57 6.61
C THR A 91 4.30 10.92 7.25
N THR A 92 4.12 11.05 8.56
CA THR A 92 4.41 12.27 9.31
C THR A 92 5.87 12.67 9.19
N VAL A 93 6.80 11.74 9.34
CA VAL A 93 8.25 12.01 9.21
C VAL A 93 8.58 12.51 7.81
N ILE A 94 8.11 11.83 6.77
CA ILE A 94 8.38 12.21 5.37
C ILE A 94 7.77 13.58 5.05
N CYS A 95 6.51 13.82 5.44
CA CYS A 95 5.83 15.09 5.19
C CYS A 95 6.46 16.24 5.98
N SER A 96 6.84 16.00 7.23
CA SER A 96 7.50 17.03 8.07
C SER A 96 8.88 17.37 7.53
N TRP A 97 9.63 16.37 7.05
CA TRP A 97 10.92 16.60 6.41
C TRP A 97 10.79 17.45 5.15
N ASN A 98 9.87 17.08 4.25
CA ASN A 98 9.60 17.86 3.03
C ASN A 98 9.11 19.28 3.36
N ASN A 99 8.27 19.43 4.40
CA ASN A 99 7.82 20.73 4.87
C ASN A 99 8.99 21.58 5.37
N TYR A 100 9.90 21.01 6.17
CA TYR A 100 11.10 21.71 6.65
C TYR A 100 12.03 22.13 5.51
N GLN A 101 12.23 21.28 4.50
CA GLN A 101 13.06 21.62 3.34
C GLN A 101 12.44 22.74 2.49
N THR A 102 11.11 22.79 2.40
CA THR A 102 10.40 23.77 1.56
C THR A 102 10.17 25.10 2.26
N TYR A 103 9.82 25.05 3.55
CA TYR A 103 9.39 26.21 4.35
C TYR A 103 10.33 26.49 5.52
N GLY A 104 11.55 25.93 5.49
CA GLY A 104 12.53 26.04 6.57
C GLY A 104 12.86 27.48 6.97
N SER A 105 12.78 28.43 6.03
CA SER A 105 12.96 29.86 6.30
C SER A 105 11.92 30.46 7.26
N HIS A 106 10.79 29.79 7.47
CA HIS A 106 9.75 30.21 8.42
C HIS A 106 9.96 29.66 9.83
N TYR A 107 10.96 28.80 10.05
CA TYR A 107 11.27 28.19 11.34
C TYR A 107 12.60 28.72 11.88
N HIS A 108 12.67 28.93 13.19
CA HIS A 108 13.91 29.32 13.89
C HIS A 108 14.84 28.12 14.18
N GLY A 109 14.66 27.01 13.46
CA GLY A 109 15.39 25.75 13.61
C GLY A 109 14.51 24.59 14.08
N LEU A 110 15.14 23.43 14.29
CA LEU A 110 14.46 22.16 14.61
C LEU A 110 13.79 22.13 16.00
N MET A 111 14.12 23.08 16.88
CA MET A 111 13.53 23.23 18.21
C MET A 111 12.49 24.36 18.28
N ASP A 112 12.06 24.88 17.12
CA ASP A 112 10.97 25.85 17.07
C ASP A 112 9.63 25.18 17.44
N GLY A 113 8.90 25.78 18.38
CA GLY A 113 7.57 25.30 18.78
C GLY A 113 6.57 25.30 17.62
N HIS A 114 6.72 26.22 16.65
CA HIS A 114 5.85 26.25 15.46
C HIS A 114 6.09 25.04 14.57
N PHE A 115 7.34 24.60 14.41
CA PHE A 115 7.67 23.40 13.65
C PHE A 115 7.02 22.16 14.30
N TRP A 116 7.15 22.00 15.62
CA TRP A 116 6.53 20.88 16.34
C TRP A 116 5.00 20.92 16.33
N ALA A 117 4.40 22.11 16.32
CA ALA A 117 2.95 22.25 16.14
C ALA A 117 2.51 21.73 14.76
N VAL A 118 3.25 22.07 13.70
CA VAL A 118 3.00 21.54 12.34
C VAL A 118 3.18 20.03 12.30
N VAL A 119 4.24 19.48 12.91
CA VAL A 119 4.46 18.02 13.01
C VAL A 119 3.28 17.33 13.70
N LEU A 120 2.77 17.90 14.80
CA LEU A 120 1.62 17.34 15.52
C LEU A 120 0.35 17.36 14.67
N ILE A 121 0.07 18.45 13.95
CA ILE A 121 -1.08 18.56 13.04
C ILE A 121 -0.94 17.54 11.89
N LEU A 122 0.26 17.39 11.32
CA LEU A 122 0.55 16.37 10.30
C LEU A 122 0.34 14.96 10.82
N PHE A 123 0.72 14.69 12.07
CA PHE A 123 0.50 13.39 12.70
C PHE A 123 -0.98 13.06 12.88
N ILE A 124 -1.76 14.01 13.40
CA ILE A 124 -3.20 13.83 13.61
C ILE A 124 -3.92 13.62 12.27
N SER A 125 -3.63 14.47 11.28
CA SER A 125 -4.23 14.36 9.95
C SER A 125 -3.84 13.07 9.23
N SER A 126 -2.57 12.66 9.29
CA SER A 126 -2.09 11.39 8.73
C SER A 126 -2.74 10.20 9.41
N SER A 127 -2.87 10.23 10.74
CA SER A 127 -3.53 9.17 11.52
C SER A 127 -5.00 9.03 11.09
N LEU A 128 -5.74 10.14 11.02
CA LEU A 128 -7.13 10.15 10.58
C LEU A 128 -7.27 9.58 9.16
N LEU A 129 -6.41 10.00 8.22
CA LEU A 129 -6.41 9.50 6.85
C LEU A 129 -6.17 7.98 6.81
N VAL A 130 -5.18 7.49 7.56
CA VAL A 130 -4.86 6.06 7.63
C VAL A 130 -6.05 5.26 8.18
N PHE A 131 -6.69 5.72 9.26
CA PHE A 131 -7.89 5.06 9.79
C PHE A 131 -9.05 5.03 8.80
N VAL A 132 -9.27 6.12 8.05
CA VAL A 132 -10.29 6.17 6.99
C VAL A 132 -9.98 5.15 5.90
N LEU A 133 -8.72 5.04 5.46
CA LEU A 133 -8.29 4.06 4.46
C LEU A 133 -8.49 2.62 4.93
N TYR A 134 -8.08 2.29 6.15
CA TYR A 134 -8.32 0.96 6.73
C TYR A 134 -9.81 0.66 6.87
N GLY A 135 -10.61 1.64 7.29
CA GLY A 135 -12.07 1.51 7.36
C GLY A 135 -12.67 1.21 5.99
N ALA A 136 -12.25 1.92 4.94
CA ALA A 136 -12.68 1.67 3.57
C ALA A 136 -12.31 0.26 3.09
N LEU A 137 -11.07 -0.20 3.35
CA LEU A 137 -10.63 -1.55 3.00
C LEU A 137 -11.42 -2.64 3.73
N HIS A 138 -11.74 -2.42 5.01
CA HIS A 138 -12.55 -3.36 5.79
C HIS A 138 -14.00 -3.44 5.29
N LEU A 139 -14.61 -2.30 4.96
CA LEU A 139 -15.95 -2.26 4.36
C LEU A 139 -15.99 -3.00 3.01
N LEU A 140 -14.97 -2.78 2.18
CA LEU A 140 -14.85 -3.41 0.87
C LEU A 140 -14.64 -4.93 0.97
N SER A 141 -13.83 -5.37 1.93
CA SER A 141 -13.65 -6.80 2.26
C SER A 141 -14.96 -7.44 2.72
N ARG A 142 -15.69 -6.79 3.65
CA ARG A 142 -17.00 -7.28 4.12
C ARG A 142 -18.05 -7.34 3.03
N TYR A 143 -18.12 -6.32 2.17
CA TYR A 143 -19.04 -6.31 1.03
C TYR A 143 -18.79 -7.51 0.10
N SER A 144 -17.53 -7.77 -0.18
CA SER A 144 -17.12 -8.88 -1.05
C SER A 144 -17.42 -10.24 -0.46
N GLN A 145 -17.14 -10.43 0.83
CA GLN A 145 -17.47 -11.67 1.54
C GLN A 145 -18.98 -11.93 1.54
N LYS A 146 -19.80 -10.91 1.83
CA LYS A 146 -21.26 -11.02 1.77
C LYS A 146 -21.75 -11.39 0.37
N LYS A 147 -21.17 -10.78 -0.67
CA LYS A 147 -21.52 -11.08 -2.06
C LYS A 147 -21.22 -12.54 -2.43
N LEU A 148 -20.07 -13.07 -2.02
CA LEU A 148 -19.71 -14.48 -2.28
C LEU A 148 -20.61 -15.44 -1.51
N LEU A 149 -20.89 -15.17 -0.24
CA LEU A 149 -21.83 -15.99 0.55
C LEU A 149 -23.22 -16.03 -0.09
N ALA A 150 -23.73 -14.90 -0.58
CA ALA A 150 -25.02 -14.84 -1.26
C ALA A 150 -25.03 -15.50 -2.65
N GLN A 151 -23.86 -15.77 -3.24
CA GLN A 151 -23.74 -16.56 -4.47
C GLN A 151 -23.74 -18.05 -4.16
N LEU A 152 -22.99 -18.47 -3.14
CA LEU A 152 -22.99 -19.86 -2.64
C LEU A 152 -24.39 -20.33 -2.24
N ASP A 153 -25.14 -19.52 -1.49
CA ASP A 153 -26.50 -19.83 -1.03
C ASP A 153 -27.56 -19.89 -2.15
N LYS A 154 -27.21 -19.45 -3.37
CA LYS A 154 -28.08 -19.57 -4.56
C LYS A 154 -27.71 -20.76 -5.45
N ASP A 155 -26.49 -21.26 -5.29
CA ASP A 155 -25.97 -22.39 -6.05
C ASP A 155 -26.23 -23.73 -5.32
N ASP A 156 -26.55 -23.70 -4.02
CA ASP A 156 -27.10 -24.80 -3.20
C ASP A 156 -28.64 -24.89 -3.30
#